data_AF-F7XBJ5-F1
#
_entry.id   AF-F7XBJ5-F1
#
_cell.length_a   1.000
_cell.length_b   1.000
_cell.length_c   1.000
_cell.angle_alpha   90.00
_cell.angle_beta   90.00
_cell.angle_gamma   90.00
#
_symmetry.space_group_name_H-M   'P 1'
#
loop_
_entity.id
_entity.type
_entity.pdbx_description
1 polymer ?
#
loop_
_entity_poly.entity_id
_entity_poly.type
_entity_poly.pdbx_seq_one_letter_code
_entity_poly.pdbx_strand_id
1 'polypeptide(L)'
;MTEFAIQDADAAKLEVFASAFHRLYAGKGPDAALNRNSARKVADLAVDALGQPARDFMAMVDPLNPLRPKDLDDLRITYPAEAGDEIKAAVALVYCYRHPEQIDLSELDDAYSLLASSDMEHSPSP
;
A
#
# COMPACT_ATOMS: atom_id res chain seq x y z
N MET A 1 -8.66 -14.79 -12.54
CA MET A 1 -7.66 -14.35 -11.54
C MET A 1 -6.38 -13.88 -12.22
N THR A 2 -6.08 -12.58 -12.09
CA THR A 2 -4.86 -11.95 -12.63
C THR A 2 -3.95 -11.63 -11.45
N GLU A 3 -2.68 -12.02 -11.53
CA GLU A 3 -1.70 -11.89 -10.45
C GLU A 3 -0.57 -10.93 -10.85
N PHE A 4 -0.20 -10.04 -9.92
CA PHE A 4 0.91 -9.10 -10.02
C PHE A 4 1.91 -9.39 -8.90
N ALA A 5 2.99 -10.09 -9.22
CA ALA A 5 3.99 -10.50 -8.23
C ALA A 5 5.10 -9.44 -8.09
N ILE A 6 5.26 -8.89 -6.88
CA ILE A 6 6.40 -8.05 -6.51
C ILE A 6 7.64 -8.94 -6.40
N GLN A 7 8.70 -8.63 -7.13
CA GLN A 7 9.97 -9.39 -7.10
C GLN A 7 11.14 -8.54 -6.61
N ASP A 8 11.18 -7.28 -7.03
CA ASP A 8 12.21 -6.32 -6.64
C ASP A 8 11.54 -5.01 -6.24
N ALA A 9 11.65 -4.64 -4.97
CA ALA A 9 11.20 -3.34 -4.46
C ALA A 9 12.42 -2.47 -4.13
N ASP A 10 12.32 -1.18 -4.42
CA ASP A 10 13.39 -0.21 -4.16
C ASP A 10 13.38 0.19 -2.68
N ALA A 11 14.41 -0.25 -1.95
CA ALA A 11 14.54 -0.02 -0.51
C ALA A 11 14.55 1.47 -0.14
N ALA A 12 15.26 2.32 -0.90
CA ALA A 12 15.31 3.75 -0.61
C ALA A 12 13.94 4.41 -0.80
N LYS A 13 13.16 3.95 -1.79
CA LYS A 13 11.79 4.43 -1.99
C LYS A 13 10.83 3.88 -0.95
N LEU A 14 11.04 2.65 -0.47
CA LEU A 14 10.27 2.08 0.63
C LEU A 14 10.44 2.90 1.91
N GLU A 15 11.66 3.37 2.22
CA GLU A 15 11.90 4.28 3.36
C GLU A 15 11.13 5.60 3.22
N VAL A 16 11.09 6.17 2.00
CA VAL A 16 10.31 7.38 1.71
C VAL A 16 8.81 7.14 1.85
N PHE A 17 8.32 6.02 1.33
CA PHE A 17 6.94 5.56 1.52
C PHE A 17 6.60 5.42 3.01
N ALA A 18 7.39 4.67 3.77
CA ALA A 18 7.17 4.41 5.19
C ALA A 18 7.11 5.73 5.97
N SER A 19 8.09 6.61 5.77
CA SER A 19 8.12 7.95 6.37
C SER A 19 6.87 8.78 6.04
N ALA A 20 6.40 8.73 4.80
CA ALA A 20 5.19 9.44 4.39
C ALA A 20 3.92 8.82 5.00
N PHE A 21 3.88 7.49 5.13
CA PHE A 21 2.75 6.78 5.70
C PHE A 21 2.62 7.03 7.20
N HIS A 22 3.73 7.03 7.96
CA HIS A 22 3.73 7.48 9.35
C HIS A 22 3.24 8.91 9.50
N ARG A 23 3.69 9.85 8.65
CA ARG A 23 3.23 11.25 8.71
C ARG A 23 1.74 11.39 8.41
N LEU A 24 1.16 10.50 7.60
CA LEU A 24 -0.27 10.48 7.32
C LEU A 24 -1.09 10.20 8.60
N TYR A 25 -0.57 9.33 9.46
CA TYR A 25 -1.16 8.91 10.74
C TYR A 25 -0.63 9.70 11.96
N ALA A 26 0.48 10.42 11.83
CA ALA A 26 1.10 11.14 12.94
C ALA A 26 0.17 12.22 13.50
N GLY A 27 -0.11 12.14 14.80
CA GLY A 27 -1.00 13.08 15.50
C GLY A 27 -2.49 12.89 15.17
N LYS A 28 -2.85 11.83 14.44
CA LYS A 28 -4.23 11.46 14.16
C LYS A 28 -4.69 10.44 15.22
N GLY A 29 -5.72 10.82 15.99
CA GLY A 29 -6.36 9.91 16.94
C GLY A 29 -7.10 8.77 16.24
N PRO A 30 -7.64 7.80 17.01
CA PRO A 30 -8.28 6.59 16.48
C PRO A 30 -9.48 6.84 15.54
N ASP A 31 -10.08 8.04 15.58
CA ASP A 31 -11.25 8.42 14.77
C ASP A 31 -10.94 9.38 13.63
N ALA A 32 -9.66 9.64 13.35
CA ALA A 32 -9.28 10.69 12.42
C ALA A 32 -9.43 10.24 10.96
N ALA A 33 -10.43 10.80 10.27
CA ALA A 33 -10.59 10.62 8.84
C ALA A 33 -9.29 10.98 8.09
N LEU A 34 -8.72 10.00 7.39
CA LEU A 34 -7.53 10.21 6.56
C LEU A 34 -7.94 10.99 5.32
N ASN A 35 -7.10 11.95 4.93
CA ASN A 35 -7.37 12.74 3.73
C ASN A 35 -7.10 11.84 2.52
N ARG A 36 -8.12 11.61 1.68
CA ARG A 36 -8.02 10.77 0.47
C ARG A 36 -6.90 11.20 -0.48
N ASN A 37 -6.67 12.51 -0.65
CA ASN A 37 -5.59 13.01 -1.50
C ASN A 37 -4.21 12.70 -0.89
N SER A 38 -4.09 12.76 0.44
CA SER A 38 -2.85 12.39 1.12
C SER A 38 -2.63 10.88 1.07
N ALA A 39 -3.67 10.08 1.30
CA ALA A 39 -3.62 8.62 1.14
C ALA A 39 -3.23 8.23 -0.29
N ARG A 40 -3.75 8.94 -1.30
CA ARG A 40 -3.39 8.70 -2.70
C ARG A 40 -1.92 8.99 -2.98
N LYS A 41 -1.41 10.11 -2.46
CA LYS A 41 0.02 10.43 -2.58
C LYS A 41 0.91 9.36 -1.94
N VAL A 42 0.53 8.83 -0.79
CA VAL A 42 1.27 7.74 -0.14
C VAL A 42 1.18 6.44 -0.97
N ALA A 43 0.02 6.15 -1.55
CA ALA A 43 -0.12 5.01 -2.47
C ALA A 43 0.73 5.18 -3.73
N ASP A 44 0.82 6.39 -4.30
CA ASP A 44 1.69 6.65 -5.45
C ASP A 44 3.18 6.42 -5.10
N LEU A 45 3.60 6.75 -3.87
CA LEU A 45 4.94 6.41 -3.36
C LEU A 45 5.14 4.90 -3.20
N ALA A 46 4.16 4.18 -2.66
CA ALA A 46 4.20 2.73 -2.55
C ALA A 46 4.31 2.07 -3.93
N VAL A 47 3.54 2.53 -4.91
CA VAL A 47 3.61 2.04 -6.30
C VAL A 47 4.99 2.29 -6.91
N ASP A 48 5.58 3.46 -6.67
CA ASP A 48 6.91 3.75 -7.18
C ASP A 48 8.01 2.91 -6.52
N ALA A 49 7.84 2.56 -5.24
CA ALA A 49 8.73 1.69 -4.49
C ALA A 49 8.62 0.21 -4.91
N LEU A 50 7.40 -0.28 -5.11
CA LEU A 50 7.12 -1.66 -5.53
C LEU A 50 7.36 -1.92 -7.03
N GLY A 51 7.51 -0.86 -7.82
CA GLY A 51 7.91 -0.94 -9.21
C GLY A 51 6.80 -1.36 -10.18
N GLN A 52 7.19 -2.00 -11.27
CA GLN A 52 6.30 -2.24 -12.41
C GLN A 52 5.05 -3.07 -12.08
N PRO A 53 5.13 -4.16 -11.28
CA PRO A 53 3.94 -4.96 -10.98
C PRO A 53 2.84 -4.16 -10.26
N ALA A 54 3.21 -3.26 -9.34
CA ALA A 54 2.26 -2.37 -8.68
C ALA A 54 1.67 -1.32 -9.63
N ARG A 55 2.46 -0.81 -10.58
CA ARG A 55 1.97 0.11 -11.62
C ARG A 55 0.97 -0.58 -12.54
N ASP A 56 1.25 -1.81 -12.94
CA ASP A 56 0.35 -2.61 -13.78
C ASP A 56 -0.95 -2.94 -13.04
N PHE A 57 -0.88 -3.26 -11.75
CA PHE A 57 -2.06 -3.42 -10.90
C PHE A 57 -2.91 -2.13 -10.88
N MET A 58 -2.29 -0.98 -10.61
CA MET A 58 -2.98 0.31 -10.57
C MET A 58 -3.60 0.69 -11.92
N ALA A 59 -2.92 0.38 -13.03
CA ALA A 59 -3.46 0.56 -14.36
C ALA A 59 -4.67 -0.37 -14.62
N MET A 60 -4.63 -1.61 -14.11
CA MET A 60 -5.73 -2.58 -14.26
C MET A 60 -7.01 -2.16 -13.53
N VAL A 61 -6.88 -1.54 -12.36
CA VAL A 61 -8.03 -1.10 -11.54
C VAL A 61 -8.58 0.27 -11.97
N ASP A 62 -7.85 1.02 -12.80
CA ASP A 62 -8.26 2.33 -13.32
C ASP A 62 -9.62 2.23 -14.04
N PRO A 63 -10.66 2.98 -13.61
CA PRO A 63 -11.98 2.99 -14.24
C PRO A 63 -11.98 3.29 -15.75
N LEU A 64 -10.95 3.95 -16.26
CA LEU A 64 -10.79 4.28 -17.67
C LEU A 64 -10.09 3.19 -18.48
N ASN A 65 -9.55 2.16 -17.83
CA ASN A 65 -8.89 1.06 -18.53
C ASN A 65 -9.93 0.18 -19.27
N PRO A 66 -9.85 0.07 -20.61
CA PRO A 66 -10.78 -0.76 -21.39
C PRO A 66 -10.65 -2.26 -21.08
N LEU A 67 -9.55 -2.69 -20.47
CA LEU A 67 -9.29 -4.06 -20.05
C LEU A 67 -9.59 -4.30 -18.56
N ARG A 68 -10.13 -3.29 -17.85
CA ARG A 68 -10.50 -3.40 -16.42
C ARG A 68 -11.45 -4.59 -16.23
N PRO A 69 -11.11 -5.56 -15.36
CA PRO A 69 -12.00 -6.66 -15.05
C PRO A 69 -13.32 -6.17 -14.45
N LYS A 70 -14.39 -6.95 -14.64
CA LYS A 70 -15.69 -6.66 -14.00
C LYS A 70 -15.65 -6.88 -12.49
N ASP A 71 -14.87 -7.86 -12.07
CA ASP A 71 -14.66 -8.23 -10.68
C ASP A 71 -13.20 -7.93 -10.33
N LEU A 72 -12.98 -6.95 -9.46
CA LEU A 72 -11.65 -6.49 -9.07
C LEU A 72 -11.10 -7.26 -7.87
N ASP A 73 -11.95 -8.01 -7.16
CA ASP A 73 -11.49 -8.90 -6.09
C ASP A 73 -10.77 -10.15 -6.68
N ASP A 74 -10.94 -10.36 -7.98
CA ASP A 74 -10.24 -11.36 -8.79
C ASP A 74 -8.79 -10.95 -9.15
N LEU A 75 -8.41 -9.70 -8.86
CA LEU A 75 -7.04 -9.21 -8.98
C LEU A 75 -6.26 -9.47 -7.69
N ARG A 76 -5.01 -9.90 -7.83
CA ARG A 76 -4.11 -10.12 -6.69
C ARG A 76 -2.78 -9.45 -6.93
N ILE A 77 -2.28 -8.77 -5.92
CA ILE A 77 -0.89 -8.30 -5.85
C ILE A 77 -0.21 -9.08 -4.73
N THR A 78 0.89 -9.75 -5.04
CA THR A 78 1.54 -10.72 -4.14
C THR A 78 3.02 -10.38 -3.96
N TYR A 79 3.63 -10.89 -2.90
CA TYR A 79 5.03 -10.67 -2.56
C TYR A 79 5.64 -11.96 -1.99
N PRO A 80 6.98 -12.08 -1.95
CA PRO A 80 7.67 -13.25 -1.38
C PRO A 80 7.31 -13.44 0.09
N ALA A 81 7.27 -14.69 0.57
CA ALA A 81 6.92 -14.98 1.96
C ALA A 81 7.88 -14.33 2.98
N GLU A 82 9.15 -14.17 2.59
CA GLU A 82 10.19 -13.49 3.39
C GLU A 82 10.23 -11.96 3.21
N ALA A 83 9.25 -11.35 2.56
CA ALA A 83 9.22 -9.90 2.38
C ALA A 83 9.22 -9.16 3.72
N GLY A 84 9.94 -8.03 3.77
CA GLY A 84 9.91 -7.10 4.90
C GLY A 84 8.54 -6.44 5.08
N ASP A 85 8.30 -5.88 6.27
CA ASP A 85 7.00 -5.31 6.60
C ASP A 85 6.68 -4.07 5.78
N GLU A 86 7.68 -3.31 5.33
CA GLU A 86 7.50 -2.18 4.42
C GLU A 86 6.91 -2.63 3.08
N ILE A 87 7.35 -3.78 2.55
CA ILE A 87 6.79 -4.36 1.32
C ILE A 87 5.36 -4.83 1.57
N LYS A 88 5.11 -5.53 2.69
CA LYS A 88 3.76 -6.00 3.05
C LYS A 88 2.78 -4.82 3.18
N ALA A 89 3.19 -3.77 3.90
CA ALA A 89 2.41 -2.56 4.10
C ALA A 89 2.17 -1.79 2.78
N ALA A 90 3.21 -1.65 1.94
CA ALA A 90 3.08 -1.03 0.63
C ALA A 90 2.10 -1.80 -0.27
N VAL A 91 2.18 -3.13 -0.28
CA VAL A 91 1.28 -3.97 -1.08
C VAL A 91 -0.16 -3.90 -0.56
N ALA A 92 -0.35 -3.97 0.76
CA ALA A 92 -1.67 -3.82 1.39
C ALA A 92 -2.29 -2.45 1.04
N LEU A 93 -1.51 -1.37 1.11
CA LEU A 93 -1.96 -0.04 0.72
C LEU A 93 -2.35 0.03 -0.76
N VAL A 94 -1.54 -0.53 -1.66
CA VAL A 94 -1.86 -0.58 -3.10
C VAL A 94 -3.14 -1.38 -3.35
N TYR A 95 -3.34 -2.49 -2.64
CA TYR A 95 -4.52 -3.33 -2.78
C TYR A 95 -5.83 -2.63 -2.36
N CYS A 96 -5.77 -1.70 -1.40
CA CYS A 96 -6.93 -0.86 -1.03
C CYS A 96 -7.48 -0.08 -2.23
N TYR A 97 -6.64 0.25 -3.21
CA TYR A 97 -7.03 1.01 -4.40
C TYR A 97 -7.67 0.15 -5.50
N ARG A 98 -7.94 -1.13 -5.25
CA ARG A 98 -8.73 -1.95 -6.17
C ARG A 98 -10.12 -1.39 -6.40
N HIS A 99 -10.73 -0.79 -5.37
CA HIS A 99 -11.98 -0.05 -5.46
C HIS A 99 -11.73 1.43 -5.11
N PRO A 100 -11.19 2.26 -6.04
CA PRO A 100 -10.76 3.61 -5.72
C PRO A 100 -11.92 4.54 -5.28
N GLU A 101 -13.15 4.23 -5.70
CA GLU A 101 -14.39 4.85 -5.21
C GLU A 101 -14.77 4.48 -3.77
N GLN A 102 -14.26 3.36 -3.25
CA GLN A 102 -14.64 2.72 -1.98
C GLN A 102 -13.42 2.31 -1.16
N ILE A 103 -12.46 3.23 -0.99
CA ILE A 103 -11.31 2.97 -0.12
C ILE A 103 -11.80 2.78 1.31
N ASP A 104 -11.62 1.57 1.84
CA ASP A 104 -11.98 1.21 3.22
C ASP A 104 -10.90 1.70 4.19
N LEU A 105 -11.31 2.41 5.24
CA LEU A 105 -10.41 2.88 6.28
C LEU A 105 -9.81 1.71 7.08
N SER A 106 -10.56 0.60 7.27
CA SER A 106 -10.01 -0.55 8.01
C SER A 106 -8.85 -1.21 7.26
N GLU A 107 -8.93 -1.32 5.93
CA GLU A 107 -7.83 -1.87 5.13
C GLU A 107 -6.61 -0.95 5.13
N LEU A 108 -6.81 0.37 5.15
CA LEU A 108 -5.72 1.34 5.34
C LEU A 108 -5.08 1.21 6.71
N ASP A 109 -5.87 1.01 7.76
CA ASP A 109 -5.40 0.84 9.13
C ASP A 109 -4.64 -0.48 9.31
N ASP A 110 -5.08 -1.55 8.64
CA ASP A 110 -4.36 -2.82 8.60
C ASP A 110 -3.01 -2.66 7.88
N ALA A 111 -2.98 -1.97 6.74
CA ALA A 111 -1.75 -1.67 6.01
C ALA A 111 -0.77 -0.84 6.85
N TYR A 112 -1.28 0.15 7.60
CA TYR A 112 -0.46 0.93 8.52
C TYR A 112 0.02 0.09 9.70
N SER A 113 -0.82 -0.78 10.25
CA SER A 113 -0.48 -1.63 11.40
C SER A 113 0.67 -2.58 11.08
N LEU A 114 0.74 -3.11 9.85
CA LEU A 114 1.88 -3.90 9.36
C LEU A 114 3.19 -3.10 9.40
N LEU A 115 3.15 -1.82 9.01
CA LEU A 115 4.33 -0.96 9.05
C LEU A 115 4.72 -0.61 10.49
N ALA A 116 3.73 -0.23 11.31
CA ALA A 116 3.95 0.21 12.68
C ALA A 116 4.46 -0.90 13.61
N SER A 117 4.13 -2.17 13.34
CA SER A 117 4.70 -3.30 14.10
C SER A 117 6.21 -3.42 13.91
N SER A 118 6.74 -3.09 12.72
CA SER A 118 8.17 -3.17 12.43
C SER A 118 8.99 -2.16 13.24
N ASP A 119 8.46 -0.94 13.43
CA ASP A 119 9.09 0.12 14.22
C ASP A 119 9.17 -0.20 15.73
N MET A 120 8.19 -0.93 16.25
CA MET A 120 8.21 -1.39 17.65
C MET A 120 9.27 -2.46 17.88
N GLU A 121 9.52 -3.34 16.90
CA GLU A 121 10.57 -4.36 16.97
C GLU A 121 11.98 -3.78 16.73
N HIS A 122 12.10 -2.67 15.99
CA HIS A 122 13.37 -1.97 15.72
C HIS A 122 13.72 -0.87 16.72
N SER A 123 12.89 -0.64 17.74
CA SER A 123 13.22 0.28 18.83
C SER A 123 14.28 -0.37 19.75
N PRO A 124 15.53 0.16 19.81
CA PRO A 124 16.45 -0.27 20.84
C PRO A 124 15.81 0.07 22.20
N SER A 125 15.69 -0.96 23.06
CA SER A 125 15.31 -0.73 24.45
C SER A 125 16.29 0.28 25.09
N PRO A 126 15.79 1.23 25.91
CA PRO A 126 16.62 2.24 26.55
C PRO A 126 17.68 1.65 27.50
#